data_AF-A0A366KEC1-F1
#
_entry.id   AF-A0A366KEC1-F1
#
_cell.length_a   1.000
_cell.length_b   1.000
_cell.length_c   1.000
_cell.angle_alpha   90.00
_cell.angle_beta   90.00
_cell.angle_gamma   90.00
#
_symmetry.space_group_name_H-M   'P 1'
#
loop_
_entity.id
_entity.type
_entity.pdbx_description
1 polymer ?
#
loop_
_entity_poly.entity_id
_entity_poly.type
_entity_poly.pdbx_seq_one_letter_code
_entity_poly.pdbx_strand_id
1 'polypeptide(L)'
;MSLNLAESTLVLAKIRAHHGNATITDLEARTFQEELRADATLADAMEAVRRFYADNTTGRWMGSGDVNAGIKVLRKSRIPEAAERERLIASTGHLLDNGAAYVTYRQQLNQSLAQGRTLEQAHTIAVQAAQQLAIEPAKPDDRKPLRSGQSRLGAMSIKQIVGK
;
A
#
# COMPACT_ATOMS: atom_id res chain seq x y z
N MET A 1 -0.63 -6.44 -10.90
CA MET A 1 0.07 -7.70 -11.24
C MET A 1 1.52 -7.55 -10.88
N SER A 2 2.14 -8.61 -10.36
CA SER A 2 3.59 -8.72 -10.17
C SER A 2 4.25 -9.00 -11.52
N LEU A 3 5.53 -8.68 -11.64
CA LEU A 3 6.32 -9.08 -12.81
C LEU A 3 6.56 -10.59 -12.80
N ASN A 4 6.33 -11.24 -13.94
CA ASN A 4 6.77 -12.62 -14.15
C ASN A 4 8.28 -12.67 -14.48
N LEU A 5 8.84 -13.88 -14.61
CA LEU A 5 10.27 -14.07 -14.88
C LEU A 5 10.69 -13.43 -16.20
N ALA A 6 9.92 -13.60 -17.27
CA ALA A 6 10.22 -13.03 -18.57
C ALA A 6 10.22 -11.49 -18.53
N GLU A 7 9.23 -10.89 -17.89
CA GLU A 7 9.14 -9.43 -17.74
C GLU A 7 10.27 -8.88 -16.87
N SER A 8 10.60 -9.55 -15.76
CA SER A 8 11.72 -9.16 -14.90
C SER A 8 13.06 -9.29 -15.62
N THR A 9 13.22 -10.33 -16.42
CA THR A 9 14.42 -10.55 -17.25
C THR A 9 14.53 -9.48 -18.33
N LEU A 10 13.41 -9.04 -18.92
CA LEU A 10 13.40 -7.92 -19.87
C LEU A 10 13.86 -6.61 -19.21
N VAL A 11 13.44 -6.33 -17.99
CA VAL A 11 13.93 -5.17 -17.22
C VAL A 11 15.44 -5.27 -16.98
N LEU A 12 15.92 -6.45 -16.54
CA LEU A 12 17.35 -6.68 -16.35
C LEU A 12 18.16 -6.56 -17.65
N ALA A 13 17.61 -7.06 -18.76
CA ALA A 13 18.22 -6.91 -20.10
C ALA A 13 18.32 -5.44 -20.50
N LYS A 14 17.28 -4.64 -20.23
CA LYS A 14 17.32 -3.19 -20.46
C LYS A 14 18.42 -2.52 -19.65
N ILE A 15 18.58 -2.89 -18.37
CA ILE A 15 19.67 -2.41 -17.51
C ILE A 15 21.03 -2.78 -18.13
N ARG A 16 21.22 -4.03 -18.57
CA ARG A 16 22.48 -4.50 -19.16
C ARG A 16 22.81 -3.89 -20.51
N ALA A 17 21.81 -3.48 -21.28
CA ALA A 17 22.02 -2.79 -22.56
C ALA A 17 22.81 -1.48 -22.38
N HIS A 18 22.75 -0.85 -21.20
CA HIS A 18 23.56 0.32 -20.87
C HIS A 18 25.03 0.00 -20.56
N HIS A 19 25.38 -1.29 -20.38
CA HIS A 19 26.69 -1.74 -19.90
C HIS A 19 27.30 -2.86 -20.74
N GLY A 20 27.07 -2.84 -22.06
CA GLY A 20 27.71 -3.79 -22.99
C GLY A 20 26.97 -5.11 -23.18
N ASN A 21 25.71 -5.22 -22.74
CA ASN A 21 24.80 -6.30 -23.08
C ASN A 21 25.31 -7.72 -22.75
N ALA A 22 25.94 -7.89 -21.58
CA ALA A 22 26.41 -9.19 -21.10
C ALA A 22 25.26 -10.22 -20.97
N THR A 23 25.54 -11.50 -21.26
CA THR A 23 24.56 -12.60 -21.17
C THR A 23 24.01 -12.79 -19.75
N ILE A 24 22.69 -12.71 -19.60
CA ILE A 24 21.99 -12.93 -18.32
C ILE A 24 21.93 -14.42 -18.05
N THR A 25 22.39 -14.83 -16.87
CA THR A 25 22.22 -16.20 -16.41
C THR A 25 20.85 -16.40 -15.77
N ASP A 26 20.37 -17.64 -15.76
CA ASP A 26 19.09 -17.97 -15.12
C ASP A 26 19.05 -17.64 -13.62
N LEU A 27 20.19 -17.79 -12.93
CA LEU A 27 20.30 -17.46 -11.50
C LEU A 27 20.09 -15.95 -11.30
N GLU A 28 20.77 -15.11 -12.08
CA GLU A 28 20.61 -13.66 -12.01
C GLU A 28 19.19 -13.21 -12.35
N ALA A 29 18.55 -13.84 -13.35
CA ALA A 29 17.17 -13.53 -13.72
C ALA A 29 16.19 -13.84 -12.57
N ARG A 30 16.35 -14.99 -11.92
CA ARG A 30 15.50 -15.41 -10.78
C ARG A 30 15.73 -14.53 -9.56
N THR A 31 16.99 -14.31 -9.17
CA THR A 31 17.33 -13.42 -8.05
C THR A 31 16.79 -12.01 -8.28
N PHE A 32 16.98 -11.47 -9.49
CA PHE A 32 16.45 -10.14 -9.81
C PHE A 32 14.92 -10.09 -9.72
N GLN A 33 14.20 -11.10 -10.23
CA GLN A 33 12.75 -11.18 -10.08
C GLN A 33 12.31 -11.20 -8.61
N GLU A 34 12.96 -12.01 -7.77
CA GLU A 34 12.63 -12.17 -6.35
C GLU A 34 12.82 -10.87 -5.55
N GLU A 35 13.81 -10.06 -5.93
CA GLU A 35 14.10 -8.77 -5.28
C GLU A 35 13.15 -7.64 -5.70
N LEU A 36 12.41 -7.79 -6.80
CA LEU A 36 11.44 -6.79 -7.24
C LEU A 36 10.21 -6.81 -6.33
N ARG A 37 9.67 -5.62 -6.08
CA ARG A 37 8.43 -5.46 -5.33
C ARG A 37 7.29 -6.26 -5.97
N ALA A 38 6.49 -6.93 -5.14
CA ALA A 38 5.41 -7.83 -5.58
C ALA A 38 4.30 -7.13 -6.40
N ASP A 39 4.19 -5.82 -6.34
CA ASP A 39 3.21 -5.05 -7.11
C ASP A 39 3.83 -4.24 -8.26
N ALA A 40 5.10 -4.51 -8.62
CA ALA A 40 5.75 -3.90 -9.77
C ALA A 40 5.02 -4.24 -11.07
N THR A 41 4.86 -3.25 -11.94
CA THR A 41 4.39 -3.45 -13.31
C THR A 41 5.54 -3.24 -14.29
N LEU A 42 5.46 -3.85 -15.47
CA LEU A 42 6.51 -3.72 -16.47
C LEU A 42 6.69 -2.26 -16.90
N ALA A 43 5.58 -1.53 -17.08
CA ALA A 43 5.60 -0.12 -17.41
C ALA A 43 6.33 0.72 -16.34
N ASP A 44 6.02 0.52 -15.06
CA ASP A 44 6.68 1.26 -13.98
C ASP A 44 8.18 0.95 -13.90
N ALA A 45 8.55 -0.34 -14.04
CA ALA A 45 9.95 -0.76 -13.97
C ALA A 45 10.76 -0.21 -15.15
N MET A 46 10.22 -0.28 -16.37
CA MET A 46 10.89 0.25 -17.56
C MET A 46 11.04 1.77 -17.51
N GLU A 47 10.03 2.49 -17.03
CA GLU A 47 10.12 3.93 -16.84
C GLU A 47 11.12 4.30 -15.74
N ALA A 48 11.21 3.51 -14.66
CA ALA A 48 12.23 3.69 -13.63
C ALA A 48 13.64 3.52 -14.21
N VAL A 49 13.88 2.49 -15.03
CA VAL A 49 15.17 2.29 -15.72
C VAL A 49 15.48 3.46 -16.65
N ARG A 50 14.50 3.92 -17.44
CA ARG A 50 14.66 5.06 -18.35
C ARG A 50 15.08 6.33 -17.60
N ARG A 51 14.41 6.67 -16.50
CA ARG A 51 14.74 7.86 -15.71
C ARG A 51 16.10 7.74 -15.02
N PHE A 52 16.38 6.58 -14.43
CA PHE A 52 17.65 6.34 -13.77
C PHE A 52 18.82 6.63 -14.71
N TYR A 53 18.83 6.04 -15.91
CA TYR A 53 19.94 6.23 -16.85
C TYR A 53 19.92 7.56 -17.61
N ALA A 54 18.79 8.27 -17.66
CA ALA A 54 18.76 9.64 -18.18
C ALA A 54 19.52 10.61 -17.28
N ASP A 55 19.46 10.39 -15.95
CA ASP A 55 20.07 11.28 -14.95
C ASP A 55 21.40 10.72 -14.39
N ASN A 56 21.84 9.53 -14.84
CA ASN A 56 23.01 8.86 -14.31
C ASN A 56 24.33 9.46 -14.83
N THR A 57 24.94 10.33 -14.02
CA THR A 57 26.25 10.93 -14.30
C THR A 57 27.42 10.11 -13.76
N THR A 58 27.16 9.11 -12.91
CA THR A 58 28.20 8.35 -12.19
C THR A 58 28.68 7.11 -12.95
N GLY A 59 27.93 6.66 -13.97
CA GLY A 59 28.15 5.38 -14.62
C GLY A 59 27.78 4.16 -13.77
N ARG A 60 27.23 4.37 -12.57
CA ARG A 60 26.83 3.28 -11.67
C ARG A 60 25.75 2.42 -12.31
N TRP A 61 25.84 1.11 -12.08
CA TRP A 61 24.81 0.16 -12.48
C TRP A 61 23.57 0.31 -11.61
N MET A 62 22.41 0.27 -12.27
CA MET A 62 21.13 0.19 -11.59
C MET A 62 20.93 -1.22 -11.05
N GLY A 63 20.62 -1.35 -9.75
CA GLY A 63 20.21 -2.61 -9.12
C GLY A 63 18.69 -2.74 -8.99
N SER A 64 18.23 -3.91 -8.55
CA SER A 64 16.81 -4.17 -8.22
C SER A 64 16.25 -3.18 -7.18
N GLY A 65 17.05 -2.84 -6.16
CA GLY A 65 16.70 -1.83 -5.16
C GLY A 65 16.44 -0.44 -5.76
N ASP A 66 17.23 -0.05 -6.76
CA ASP A 66 17.03 1.22 -7.48
C ASP A 66 15.76 1.19 -8.33
N VAL A 67 15.42 0.04 -8.93
CA VAL A 67 14.16 -0.13 -9.67
C VAL A 67 12.99 0.07 -8.72
N ASN A 68 13.02 -0.58 -7.55
CA ASN A 68 11.97 -0.44 -6.54
C ASN A 68 11.84 1.00 -6.03
N ALA A 69 12.96 1.70 -5.83
CA ALA A 69 12.98 3.11 -5.43
C ALA A 69 12.41 4.02 -6.53
N GLY A 70 12.82 3.81 -7.78
CA GLY A 70 12.30 4.55 -8.94
C GLY A 70 10.79 4.39 -9.11
N ILE A 71 10.28 3.16 -9.00
CA ILE A 71 8.83 2.88 -9.02
C ILE A 71 8.11 3.64 -7.89
N LYS A 72 8.68 3.67 -6.69
CA LYS A 72 8.09 4.41 -5.55
C LYS A 72 7.97 5.91 -5.86
N VAL A 73 9.01 6.50 -6.45
CA VAL A 73 9.01 7.92 -6.85
C VAL A 73 7.95 8.18 -7.93
N LEU A 74 7.92 7.35 -8.98
CA LEU A 74 6.93 7.43 -10.07
C LEU A 74 5.49 7.38 -9.58
N ARG A 75 5.20 6.47 -8.67
CA ARG A 75 3.85 6.30 -8.12
C ARG A 75 3.45 7.46 -7.24
N LYS A 76 4.40 8.00 -6.46
CA LYS A 76 4.14 9.19 -5.63
C LYS A 76 3.79 10.39 -6.50
N SER A 77 4.46 10.58 -7.65
CA SER A 77 4.15 11.70 -8.56
C SER A 77 2.81 11.57 -9.28
N ARG A 78 2.13 10.41 -9.22
CA ARG A 78 0.78 10.22 -9.78
C ARG A 78 -0.33 10.60 -8.80
N ILE A 79 0.00 10.77 -7.52
CA ILE A 79 -0.99 11.13 -6.50
C ILE A 79 -1.24 12.64 -6.62
N PRO A 80 -2.48 13.08 -6.89
CA PRO A 80 -2.81 14.49 -6.99
C PRO A 80 -2.66 15.22 -5.66
N GLU A 81 -2.56 16.54 -5.74
CA GLU A 81 -2.44 17.43 -4.60
C GLU A 81 -3.58 17.25 -3.59
N ALA A 82 -3.30 17.56 -2.32
CA ALA A 82 -4.26 17.34 -1.23
C ALA A 82 -5.61 18.04 -1.48
N ALA A 83 -5.59 19.27 -1.97
CA ALA A 83 -6.78 20.07 -2.24
C ALA A 83 -7.65 19.50 -3.39
N GLU A 84 -7.07 18.80 -4.35
CA GLU A 84 -7.85 18.13 -5.41
C GLU A 84 -8.53 16.87 -4.88
N ARG A 85 -7.83 16.09 -4.05
CA ARG A 85 -8.43 14.93 -3.37
C ARG A 85 -9.54 15.31 -2.41
N GLU A 86 -9.38 16.42 -1.69
CA GLU A 86 -10.40 16.92 -0.75
C GLU A 86 -11.67 17.38 -1.48
N ARG A 87 -11.53 18.02 -2.63
CA ARG A 87 -12.67 18.33 -3.52
C ARG A 87 -13.42 17.07 -3.97
N LEU A 88 -12.69 16.01 -4.32
CA LEU A 88 -13.29 14.71 -4.64
C LEU A 88 -13.98 14.05 -3.45
N ILE A 89 -13.43 14.18 -2.25
CA ILE A 89 -14.07 13.68 -1.01
C ILE A 89 -15.37 14.44 -0.78
N ALA A 90 -15.36 15.77 -0.89
CA ALA A 90 -16.55 16.60 -0.74
C ALA A 90 -17.65 16.21 -1.75
N SER A 91 -17.30 15.84 -2.98
CA SER A 91 -18.28 15.40 -3.99
C SER A 91 -18.93 14.03 -3.68
N THR A 92 -18.41 13.25 -2.72
CA THR A 92 -19.04 11.98 -2.30
C THR A 92 -20.18 12.16 -1.28
N GLY A 93 -20.37 13.38 -0.76
CA GLY A 93 -21.41 13.66 0.25
C GLY A 93 -21.28 12.78 1.49
N HIS A 94 -22.42 12.34 2.02
CA HIS A 94 -22.52 11.56 3.26
C HIS A 94 -21.99 10.12 3.17
N LEU A 95 -21.58 9.65 1.98
CA LEU A 95 -21.09 8.28 1.78
C LEU A 95 -19.90 7.94 2.69
N LEU A 96 -19.08 8.94 3.01
CA LEU A 96 -17.85 8.77 3.78
C LEU A 96 -17.99 9.23 5.25
N ASP A 97 -19.22 9.49 5.73
CA ASP A 97 -19.48 9.87 7.12
C ASP A 97 -19.12 8.73 8.10
N ASN A 98 -19.16 7.48 7.62
CA ASN A 98 -18.58 6.34 8.32
C ASN A 98 -17.06 6.36 8.20
N GLY A 99 -16.36 6.40 9.35
CA GLY A 99 -14.89 6.37 9.40
C GLY A 99 -14.26 5.18 8.67
N ALA A 100 -14.90 4.00 8.66
CA ALA A 100 -14.41 2.85 7.89
C ALA A 100 -14.55 3.07 6.38
N ALA A 101 -15.68 3.62 5.91
CA ALA A 101 -15.90 3.95 4.51
C ALA A 101 -14.89 5.00 4.02
N TYR A 102 -14.62 6.03 4.83
CA TYR A 102 -13.59 7.04 4.53
C TYR A 102 -12.19 6.45 4.38
N VAL A 103 -11.77 5.59 5.32
CA VAL A 103 -10.45 4.96 5.27
C VAL A 103 -10.32 4.08 4.02
N THR A 104 -11.33 3.26 3.73
CA THR A 104 -11.35 2.39 2.54
C THR A 104 -11.32 3.21 1.24
N TYR A 105 -12.16 4.25 1.13
CA TYR A 105 -12.15 5.17 0.00
C TYR A 105 -10.76 5.75 -0.23
N ARG A 106 -10.13 6.31 0.81
CA ARG A 106 -8.82 6.96 0.71
C ARG A 106 -7.73 5.97 0.29
N GLN A 107 -7.75 4.76 0.84
CA GLN A 107 -6.78 3.72 0.48
C GLN A 107 -6.95 3.30 -0.98
N GLN A 108 -8.18 3.05 -1.41
CA GLN A 108 -8.49 2.59 -2.76
C GLN A 108 -8.18 3.66 -3.82
N LEU A 109 -8.48 4.92 -3.52
CA LEU A 109 -8.16 6.07 -4.38
C LEU A 109 -6.64 6.16 -4.61
N ASN A 110 -5.86 6.20 -3.53
CA ASN A 110 -4.40 6.31 -3.62
C ASN A 110 -3.77 5.10 -4.32
N GLN A 111 -4.26 3.89 -4.04
CA GLN A 111 -3.77 2.68 -4.70
C GLN A 111 -4.06 2.70 -6.21
N SER A 112 -5.26 3.12 -6.60
CA SER A 112 -5.67 3.20 -8.01
C SER A 112 -4.85 4.23 -8.80
N LEU A 113 -4.61 5.40 -8.20
CA LEU A 113 -3.74 6.43 -8.77
C LEU A 113 -2.29 5.98 -8.88
N ALA A 114 -1.76 5.33 -7.84
CA ALA A 114 -0.42 4.76 -7.87
C ALA A 114 -0.27 3.72 -9.00
N GLN A 115 -1.33 2.96 -9.29
CA GLN A 115 -1.38 2.02 -10.41
C GLN A 115 -1.56 2.69 -11.80
N GLY A 116 -1.61 4.02 -11.86
CA GLY A 116 -1.69 4.78 -13.12
C GLY A 116 -3.10 4.98 -13.66
N ARG A 117 -4.16 4.70 -12.89
CA ARG A 117 -5.53 5.04 -13.28
C ARG A 117 -5.72 6.54 -13.28
N THR A 118 -6.64 7.02 -14.11
CA THR A 118 -7.06 8.43 -14.08
C THR A 118 -7.75 8.74 -12.76
N LEU A 119 -7.81 10.03 -12.39
CA LEU A 119 -8.48 10.46 -11.18
C LEU A 119 -9.95 10.04 -11.14
N GLU A 120 -10.65 10.15 -12.26
CA GLU A 120 -12.04 9.71 -12.42
C GLU A 120 -12.20 8.20 -12.17
N GLN A 121 -11.40 7.37 -12.83
CA GLN A 121 -11.44 5.91 -12.64
C GLN A 121 -11.11 5.53 -11.20
N ALA A 122 -10.09 6.15 -10.61
CA ALA A 122 -9.69 5.91 -9.23
C ALA A 122 -10.81 6.31 -8.25
N HIS A 123 -11.51 7.41 -8.52
CA HIS A 123 -12.66 7.88 -7.75
C HIS A 123 -13.81 6.88 -7.81
N THR A 124 -14.22 6.45 -9.01
CA THR A 124 -15.32 5.49 -9.18
C THR A 124 -15.05 4.19 -8.42
N ILE A 125 -13.84 3.65 -8.53
CA ILE A 125 -13.45 2.41 -7.82
C ILE A 125 -13.48 2.63 -6.29
N ALA A 126 -12.98 3.78 -5.82
CA ALA A 126 -12.96 4.10 -4.40
C ALA A 126 -14.37 4.27 -3.80
N VAL A 127 -15.28 4.92 -4.54
CA VAL A 127 -16.69 5.06 -4.16
C VAL A 127 -17.36 3.70 -4.06
N GLN A 128 -17.18 2.84 -5.07
CA GLN A 128 -17.77 1.49 -5.07
C GLN A 128 -17.29 0.66 -3.88
N ALA A 129 -15.99 0.69 -3.57
CA ALA A 129 -15.43 -0.02 -2.43
C ALA A 129 -15.98 0.50 -1.09
N ALA A 130 -16.13 1.81 -0.94
CA ALA A 130 -16.71 2.41 0.25
C ALA A 130 -18.21 2.10 0.43
N GLN A 131 -18.96 2.06 -0.67
CA GLN A 131 -20.39 1.71 -0.67
C GLN A 131 -20.65 0.28 -0.19
N GLN A 132 -19.78 -0.68 -0.55
CA GLN A 132 -19.91 -2.07 -0.08
C GLN A 132 -19.89 -2.17 1.45
N LEU A 133 -19.04 -1.37 2.12
CA LEU A 133 -18.98 -1.32 3.58
C LEU A 133 -20.13 -0.54 4.23
N ALA A 134 -20.80 0.34 3.48
CA ALA A 134 -21.99 1.04 3.95
C ALA A 134 -23.25 0.15 3.90
N ILE A 135 -23.26 -0.85 2.99
CA ILE A 135 -24.38 -1.79 2.81
C ILE A 135 -24.27 -2.99 3.78
N GLU A 136 -23.06 -3.43 4.13
CA GLU A 136 -22.89 -4.45 5.16
C GLU A 136 -23.22 -3.86 6.54
N PRO A 137 -24.30 -4.30 7.23
CA PRO A 137 -24.54 -3.87 8.60
C PRO A 137 -23.36 -4.34 9.46
N ALA A 138 -22.89 -3.46 10.34
CA ALA A 138 -21.90 -3.84 11.34
C ALA A 138 -22.39 -5.10 12.05
N LYS A 139 -21.65 -6.22 11.92
CA LYS A 139 -21.92 -7.41 12.72
C LYS A 139 -21.99 -6.95 14.18
N PRO A 140 -23.02 -7.37 14.95
CA PRO A 140 -23.08 -7.04 16.36
C PRO A 140 -21.76 -7.42 17.00
N ASP A 141 -21.18 -6.47 17.71
CA ASP A 141 -19.90 -6.62 18.37
C ASP A 141 -20.05 -7.70 19.45
N ASP A 142 -19.58 -8.92 19.17
CA ASP A 142 -19.47 -10.02 20.14
C ASP A 142 -18.37 -9.74 21.18
N ARG A 143 -18.24 -8.49 21.63
CA ARG A 143 -17.47 -8.14 22.82
C ARG A 143 -18.15 -8.82 24.00
N LYS A 144 -17.65 -10.01 24.32
CA LYS A 144 -17.89 -10.66 25.61
C LYS A 144 -17.68 -9.61 26.69
N PRO A 145 -18.64 -9.39 27.61
CA PRO A 145 -18.46 -8.44 28.69
C PRO A 145 -17.18 -8.81 29.42
N LEU A 146 -16.30 -7.83 29.62
CA LEU A 146 -15.12 -8.01 30.48
C LEU A 146 -15.64 -8.56 31.81
N ARG A 147 -15.22 -9.79 32.15
CA ARG A 147 -15.49 -10.40 33.44
C ARG A 147 -14.85 -9.49 34.48
N SER A 148 -15.64 -8.64 35.13
CA SER A 148 -15.18 -7.81 36.24
C SER A 148 -14.52 -8.74 37.24
N GLY A 149 -13.24 -8.50 37.50
CA GLY A 149 -12.40 -9.32 38.33
C GLY A 149 -13.09 -9.67 39.65
N GLN A 150 -12.95 -10.94 40.01
CA GLN A 150 -13.29 -11.49 41.31
C GLN A 150 -12.94 -10.51 42.42
N SER A 151 -13.95 -10.12 43.19
CA SER A 151 -13.80 -9.50 44.49
C SER A 151 -12.75 -10.28 45.28
N ARG A 152 -11.57 -9.67 45.46
CA ARG A 152 -10.61 -10.13 46.43
C ARG A 152 -11.27 -10.06 47.80
N LEU A 153 -11.48 -11.25 48.36
CA LEU A 153 -11.47 -11.55 49.80
C LEU A 153 -10.78 -10.44 50.61
N GLY A 154 -11.48 -9.87 51.59
CA GLY A 154 -10.86 -8.94 52.52
C GLY A 154 -11.73 -7.84 53.11
N ALA A 155 -13.06 -7.90 53.03
CA ALA A 155 -13.93 -7.05 53.86
C ALA A 155 -13.98 -7.64 55.29
N MET A 156 -12.90 -7.46 56.06
CA MET A 156 -12.94 -7.67 57.50
C MET A 156 -13.83 -6.60 58.13
N SER A 157 -14.85 -7.04 58.87
CA SER A 157 -15.71 -6.17 59.67
C SER A 157 -14.93 -5.63 60.87
N ILE A 158 -14.86 -4.30 61.00
CA ILE A 158 -14.26 -3.56 62.13
C ILE A 158 -14.93 -3.87 63.49
N LYS A 159 -16.01 -4.67 63.53
CA LYS A 159 -16.67 -5.09 64.78
C LYS A 159 -16.05 -6.31 65.48
N GLN A 160 -14.93 -6.85 64.99
CA GLN A 160 -14.23 -7.98 65.63
C GLN A 160 -12.83 -7.63 66.19
N ILE A 161 -12.46 -6.35 66.25
CA ILE A 161 -11.19 -5.87 66.82
C ILE A 161 -11.46 -4.98 68.06
N VAL A 162 -12.27 -5.41 69.02
CA VAL A 162 -12.21 -4.92 70.41
C VAL A 162 -12.74 -6.04 71.32
N GLY A 163 -11.87 -6.58 72.16
CA GLY A 163 -12.23 -7.54 73.20
C GLY A 163 -12.94 -6.90 74.39
N LYS A 164 -13.75 -7.70 75.07
CA LYS A 164 -13.84 -7.71 76.52
C LYS A 164 -13.36 -9.08 76.99
#